data_AF-A0A659UN83-F1
#
_entry.id   AF-A0A659UN83-F1
#
_cell.length_a   1.000
_cell.length_b   1.000
_cell.length_c   1.000
_cell.angle_alpha   90.00
_cell.angle_beta   90.00
_cell.angle_gamma   90.00
#
_symmetry.space_group_name_H-M   'P 1'
#
loop_
_entity.id
_entity.type
_entity.pdbx_description
1 polymer ?
#
loop_
_entity_poly.entity_id
_entity_poly.type
_entity_poly.pdbx_seq_one_letter_code
_entity_poly.pdbx_strand_id
1 'polypeptide(L)' 'MSTTISPLEPKQYPKIPEIEGVRIATAEAGIKYKNRTDLLAMVFD' A
#
# COMPACT_ATOMS: atom_id res chain seq x y z
N MET A 1 -15.69 -14.18 2.13
CA MET A 1 -14.31 -13.84 2.54
C MET A 1 -13.60 -15.13 2.88
N SER A 2 -12.61 -15.54 2.09
CA SER A 2 -11.78 -16.71 2.44
C SER A 2 -10.93 -16.32 3.64
N THR A 3 -11.22 -16.89 4.80
CA THR A 3 -10.52 -16.62 6.07
C THR A 3 -9.21 -17.38 6.20
N THR A 4 -8.83 -18.14 5.18
CA THR A 4 -7.58 -18.87 5.10
C THR A 4 -6.45 -17.95 4.70
N ILE A 5 -5.59 -17.63 5.65
CA ILE A 5 -4.29 -16.98 5.43
C ILE A 5 -3.51 -17.82 4.42
N SER A 6 -2.89 -17.16 3.43
CA SER A 6 -2.15 -17.86 2.38
C SER A 6 -0.98 -18.65 2.97
N PRO A 7 -0.71 -19.89 2.52
CA PRO A 7 0.53 -20.60 2.88
C PRO A 7 1.80 -19.85 2.45
N LEU A 8 1.68 -18.92 1.51
CA LEU A 8 2.75 -18.06 1.01
C LEU A 8 2.83 -16.71 1.74
N GLU A 9 1.95 -16.46 2.73
CA GLU A 9 1.97 -15.20 3.47
C GLU A 9 3.23 -15.09 4.33
N PRO A 10 4.06 -14.06 4.12
CA PRO A 10 5.25 -13.86 4.94
C PRO A 10 4.86 -13.48 6.38
N LYS A 11 5.59 -14.03 7.36
CA LYS A 11 5.38 -13.71 8.79
C LYS A 11 5.75 -12.26 9.13
N GLN A 12 6.64 -11.66 8.34
CA GLN A 12 7.12 -10.29 8.51
C GLN A 12 7.29 -9.65 7.15
N TYR A 13 6.88 -8.40 7.06
CA TYR A 13 7.14 -7.56 5.90
C TYR A 13 8.41 -6.76 6.14
N PRO A 14 9.32 -6.66 5.16
CA PRO A 14 10.49 -5.79 5.30
C PRO A 14 10.02 -4.34 5.44
N LYS A 15 10.64 -3.61 6.37
CA LYS A 15 10.45 -2.16 6.45
C LYS A 15 11.17 -1.54 5.26
N ILE A 16 10.41 -0.94 4.34
CA ILE A 16 10.97 -0.26 3.18
C ILE A 16 11.66 1.02 3.67
N PRO A 17 12.97 1.22 3.40
CA PRO A 17 13.65 2.47 3.73
C PRO A 17 13.11 3.60 2.86
N GLU A 18 13.24 4.84 3.32
CA GLU A 18 12.92 6.00 2.49
C GLU A 18 13.81 6.04 1.25
N ILE A 19 13.22 6.42 0.12
CA ILE A 19 13.93 6.61 -1.14
C ILE A 19 14.21 8.11 -1.26
N GLU A 20 15.48 8.48 -1.31
CA GLU A 20 15.88 9.88 -1.46
C GLU A 20 15.27 10.49 -2.74
N GLY A 21 14.73 11.71 -2.62
CA GLY A 21 14.07 12.42 -3.71
C GLY A 21 12.67 11.92 -4.09
N VAL A 22 12.12 10.92 -3.37
CA VAL A 22 10.78 10.39 -3.65
C VAL A 22 9.95 10.34 -2.37
N ARG A 23 8.79 11.01 -2.39
CA ARG A 23 7.79 10.94 -1.31
C ARG A 23 6.56 10.18 -1.80
N ILE A 24 6.18 9.14 -1.06
CA ILE A 24 5.09 8.22 -1.41
C ILE A 24 4.00 8.29 -0.34
N ALA A 25 2.74 8.44 -0.77
CA ALA A 25 1.58 8.39 0.12
C ALA A 25 0.41 7.65 -0.54
N THR A 26 -0.48 7.11 0.28
CA THR A 26 -1.71 6.47 -0.18
C THR A 26 -2.93 7.10 0.50
N ALA A 27 -4.06 7.15 -0.20
CA ALA A 27 -5.31 7.70 0.30
C ALA A 27 -6.53 6.96 -0.25
N GLU A 28 -7.66 7.04 0.45
CA GLU A 28 -8.97 6.68 -0.10
C GLU A 28 -9.54 7.87 -0.86
N ALA A 29 -9.50 7.79 -2.19
CA ALA A 29 -10.05 8.80 -3.10
C ALA A 29 -11.44 8.41 -3.64
N GLY A 30 -11.88 7.17 -3.41
CA GLY A 30 -13.22 6.69 -3.79
C GLY A 30 -13.41 6.52 -5.31
N ILE A 31 -12.33 6.26 -6.04
CA ILE A 31 -12.30 6.13 -7.50
C ILE A 31 -12.89 4.80 -7.96
N LYS A 32 -12.50 3.69 -7.31
CA LYS A 32 -12.91 2.34 -7.76
C LYS A 32 -13.96 1.73 -6.84
N TYR A 33 -13.70 1.70 -5.54
CA TYR A 33 -14.53 1.02 -4.55
C TYR A 33 -14.55 1.80 -3.23
N LYS A 34 -15.68 1.75 -2.51
CA LYS A 34 -15.85 2.40 -1.20
C LYS A 34 -15.01 1.71 -0.13
N ASN A 35 -14.54 2.48 0.86
CA ASN A 35 -13.79 2.03 2.04
C ASN A 35 -12.48 1.31 1.69
N ARG A 36 -11.78 1.79 0.66
CA ARG A 36 -10.54 1.18 0.18
C ARG A 36 -9.53 2.24 -0.20
N THR A 37 -8.34 2.18 0.38
CA THR A 37 -7.19 2.97 -0.07
C THR A 37 -6.90 2.62 -1.53
N ASP A 38 -7.22 3.55 -2.43
CA ASP A 38 -7.26 3.30 -3.86
C ASP A 38 -6.45 4.27 -4.69
N LEU A 39 -5.88 5.30 -4.07
CA LEU A 39 -4.96 6.23 -4.70
C LEU A 39 -3.56 6.05 -4.13
N LEU A 40 -2.58 5.96 -5.04
CA LEU A 40 -1.15 6.11 -4.77
C LEU A 40 -0.72 7.45 -5.37
N ALA A 41 -0.06 8.29 -4.56
CA ALA A 41 0.57 9.52 -5.02
C ALA A 41 2.09 9.44 -4.78
N MET A 42 2.85 9.94 -5.76
CA MET A 42 4.30 10.04 -5.69
C MET A 42 4.71 11.45 -6.11
N VAL A 43 5.57 12.07 -5.30
CA VAL A 43 6.19 13.36 -5.63
C VAL A 43 7.69 13.14 -5.76
N PHE A 44 8.26 13.69 -6.83
CA PHE A 44 9.69 13.68 -7.12
C PHE A 44 10.22 15.08 -6.80
N ASP A 45 11.23 15.15 -5.93
CA ASP A 45 11.90 16.38 -5.52
C ASP A 45 13.16 16.67 -6.37
#